data_AF-A0A1U6HLI6-F1
#
_entry.id   AF-A0A1U6HLI6-F1
#
_cell.length_a   1.000
_cell.length_b   1.000
_cell.length_c   1.000
_cell.angle_alpha   90.00
_cell.angle_beta   90.00
_cell.angle_gamma   90.00
#
_symmetry.space_group_name_H-M   'P 1'
#
loop_
_entity.id
_entity.type
_entity.pdbx_description
1 polymer ?
#
loop_
_entity_poly.entity_id
_entity_poly.type
_entity_poly.pdbx_seq_one_letter_code
_entity_poly.pdbx_strand_id
1 'polypeptide(L)'
;MSATLIALALFGCSDDGSACERLRMPVETYQTRAQCTAKLDDALGSDAAMRAEFPTVYAQCLSSRQLSMLGSGTVDLRRVNGVNFASAGL
;
A
#
# COMPACT_ATOMS: atom_id res chain seq x y z
N MET A 1 -20.80 -1.09 -16.91
CA MET A 1 -19.80 -0.14 -16.40
C MET A 1 -18.77 -0.93 -15.60
N SER A 2 -17.53 -1.04 -16.05
CA SER A 2 -16.47 -1.67 -15.24
C SER A 2 -16.11 -0.74 -14.09
N ALA A 3 -16.58 -1.05 -12.88
CA ALA A 3 -16.20 -0.31 -11.69
C ALA A 3 -14.71 -0.52 -11.45
N THR A 4 -13.90 0.51 -11.65
CA THR A 4 -12.47 0.45 -11.34
C THR A 4 -12.33 0.45 -9.83
N LEU A 5 -12.11 -0.74 -9.25
CA LEU A 5 -11.91 -0.87 -7.82
C LEU A 5 -10.51 -0.38 -7.42
N ILE A 6 -10.45 0.36 -6.32
CA ILE A 6 -9.22 0.83 -5.69
C ILE A 6 -8.88 -0.13 -4.57
N ALA A 7 -7.80 -0.87 -4.71
CA ALA A 7 -7.24 -1.73 -3.68
C ALA A 7 -6.36 -0.92 -2.71
N LEU A 8 -6.50 -1.16 -1.41
CA LEU A 8 -5.53 -0.74 -0.41
C LEU A 8 -4.52 -1.86 -0.19
N ALA A 9 -3.24 -1.52 -0.29
CA ALA A 9 -2.14 -2.43 0.00
C ALA A 9 -1.17 -1.78 0.98
N LEU A 10 -0.65 -2.59 1.90
CA LEU A 10 0.45 -2.21 2.77
C LEU A 10 1.78 -2.71 2.21
N PHE A 11 2.79 -1.89 2.34
CA PHE A 11 4.16 -2.18 1.93
C PHE A 11 5.09 -1.93 3.11
N GLY A 12 5.84 -2.96 3.50
CA GLY A 12 6.93 -2.83 4.45
C GLY A 12 8.21 -2.54 3.67
N CYS A 13 8.87 -1.44 3.98
CA CYS A 13 10.07 -0.99 3.31
C CYS A 13 11.29 -1.06 4.21
N SER A 14 12.46 -1.30 3.59
CA SER A 14 13.75 -0.98 4.20
C SER A 14 13.84 0.52 4.50
N ASP A 15 14.75 0.88 5.40
CA ASP A 15 14.95 2.24 5.92
C ASP A 15 15.20 3.28 4.81
N ASP A 16 15.88 2.84 3.74
CA ASP A 16 16.21 3.62 2.55
C ASP A 16 15.10 3.64 1.46
N GLY A 17 13.99 2.93 1.69
CA GLY A 17 12.82 2.90 0.79
C GLY A 17 13.06 2.28 -0.59
N SER A 18 14.22 1.65 -0.83
CA SER A 18 14.56 1.04 -2.12
C SER A 18 14.03 -0.39 -2.28
N ALA A 19 13.77 -1.08 -1.16
CA ALA A 19 13.24 -2.43 -1.14
C ALA A 19 11.97 -2.48 -0.29
N CYS A 20 10.82 -2.46 -0.96
CA CYS A 20 9.53 -2.52 -0.31
C CYS A 20 8.79 -3.79 -0.68
N GLU A 21 8.44 -4.59 0.30
CA GLU A 21 7.66 -5.80 0.10
C GLU A 21 6.20 -5.55 0.44
N ARG A 22 5.30 -6.08 -0.38
CA ARG A 22 3.87 -6.03 -0.08
C ARG A 22 3.57 -6.96 1.09
N LEU A 23 3.09 -6.41 2.19
CA LEU A 23 2.70 -7.19 3.35
C LEU A 23 1.49 -8.08 3.01
N ARG A 24 1.48 -9.30 3.57
CA ARG A 24 0.32 -10.19 3.43
C ARG A 24 -0.79 -9.74 4.37
N MET A 25 -1.72 -8.99 3.80
CA MET A 25 -2.96 -8.60 4.45
C MET A 25 -4.13 -8.87 3.49
N PRO A 26 -5.37 -8.95 3.99
CA PRO A 26 -6.55 -8.90 3.14
C PRO A 26 -6.52 -7.62 2.30
N VAL A 27 -6.54 -7.77 0.98
CA VAL A 27 -6.61 -6.62 0.07
C VAL A 27 -8.04 -6.09 0.11
N GLU A 28 -8.25 -4.97 0.79
CA GLU A 28 -9.54 -4.28 0.77
C GLU A 28 -9.68 -3.48 -0.53
N THR A 29 -10.85 -3.56 -1.15
CA THR A 29 -11.16 -2.82 -2.38
C THR A 29 -12.31 -1.84 -2.16
N TYR A 30 -12.10 -0.61 -2.59
CA TYR A 30 -13.04 0.51 -2.46
C TYR A 30 -13.52 0.97 -3.84
N GLN A 31 -14.71 1.58 -3.90
CA GLN A 31 -15.26 2.08 -5.15
C GLN A 31 -14.62 3.40 -5.60
N THR A 32 -14.13 4.20 -4.65
CA THR A 32 -13.54 5.51 -4.94
C THR A 32 -12.19 5.68 -4.25
N ARG A 33 -11.35 6.54 -4.83
CA ARG A 33 -10.05 6.87 -4.23
C ARG A 33 -10.22 7.55 -2.87
N ALA A 34 -11.23 8.41 -2.72
CA ALA A 34 -11.50 9.09 -1.45
C ALA A 34 -11.86 8.11 -0.32
N GLN A 35 -12.66 7.07 -0.61
CA GLN A 35 -12.96 6.01 0.36
C GLN A 35 -11.70 5.25 0.80
N CYS A 36 -10.84 4.92 -0.15
CA CYS A 36 -9.57 4.25 0.16
C CYS A 36 -8.64 5.15 0.98
N THR A 37 -8.50 6.42 0.60
CA THR A 37 -7.63 7.39 1.31
C THR A 37 -8.07 7.57 2.76
N ALA A 38 -9.39 7.57 3.02
CA ALA A 38 -9.92 7.63 4.39
C ALA A 38 -9.58 6.40 5.25
N LYS A 39 -9.14 5.30 4.63
CA LYS A 39 -8.75 4.05 5.29
C LYS A 39 -7.25 3.82 5.36
N LEU A 40 -6.44 4.76 4.84
CA LEU A 40 -4.97 4.64 4.89
C LEU A 40 -4.46 4.63 6.33
N ASP A 41 -4.91 5.58 7.16
CA ASP A 41 -4.54 5.63 8.58
C ASP A 41 -5.00 4.39 9.35
N ASP A 42 -6.24 3.95 9.13
CA ASP A 42 -6.76 2.71 9.75
C ASP A 42 -5.90 1.49 9.37
N ALA A 43 -5.46 1.42 8.10
CA ALA A 43 -4.61 0.33 7.63
C ALA A 43 -3.19 0.39 8.21
N LEU A 44 -2.62 1.58 8.37
CA LEU A 44 -1.34 1.79 9.06
C LEU A 44 -1.42 1.44 10.55
N GLY A 45 -2.59 1.62 11.17
CA GLY A 45 -2.87 1.17 12.53
C GLY A 45 -3.26 -0.30 12.65
N SER A 46 -3.28 -1.07 11.55
CA SER A 46 -3.68 -2.48 11.60
C SER A 46 -2.57 -3.37 12.17
N ASP A 47 -2.95 -4.52 12.75
CA ASP A 47 -2.01 -5.56 13.19
C ASP A 47 -1.01 -5.96 12.09
N ALA A 48 -1.42 -5.95 10.82
CA ALA A 48 -0.53 -6.29 9.71
C ALA A 48 0.59 -5.25 9.52
N ALA A 49 0.28 -3.96 9.71
CA ALA A 49 1.29 -2.90 9.71
C ALA A 49 2.15 -2.96 10.99
N MET A 50 1.53 -3.16 12.15
CA MET A 50 2.26 -3.20 13.43
C MET A 50 3.19 -4.41 13.57
N ARG A 51 2.85 -5.55 12.96
CA ARG A 51 3.68 -6.77 12.97
C ARG A 51 4.67 -6.83 11.81
N ALA A 52 4.70 -5.81 10.95
CA ALA A 52 5.65 -5.76 9.87
C ALA A 52 7.06 -5.72 10.45
N GLU A 53 7.93 -6.64 10.03
CA GLU A 53 9.35 -6.66 10.42
C GLU A 53 10.18 -5.58 9.69
N PHE A 54 9.50 -4.53 9.21
CA PHE A 54 10.09 -3.48 8.39
C PHE A 54 10.15 -2.17 9.18
N PRO A 55 11.27 -1.41 9.08
CA PRO A 55 11.41 -0.15 9.79
C PRO A 55 10.39 0.91 9.37
N THR A 56 9.85 0.81 8.15
CA THR A 56 8.82 1.73 7.66
C THR A 56 7.70 0.97 6.98
N VAL A 57 6.46 1.35 7.27
CA VAL A 57 5.27 0.80 6.62
C VAL A 57 4.53 1.91 5.88
N TYR A 58 4.19 1.63 4.62
CA TYR A 58 3.42 2.51 3.76
C TYR A 58 2.08 1.88 3.41
N ALA A 59 1.02 2.68 3.48
CA ALA A 59 -0.29 2.33 2.95
C ALA A 59 -0.50 3.02 1.61
N GLN A 60 -1.03 2.27 0.65
CA GLN A 60 -1.24 2.78 -0.69
C GLN A 60 -2.55 2.34 -1.32
N CYS A 61 -3.29 3.33 -1.81
CA CYS A 61 -4.44 3.15 -2.69
C CYS A 61 -4.00 2.98 -4.13
N LEU A 62 -4.20 1.80 -4.68
CA LEU A 62 -3.83 1.38 -6.03
C LEU A 62 -5.07 0.95 -6.80
N SER A 63 -5.16 1.24 -8.09
CA SER A 63 -6.18 0.58 -8.92
C SER A 63 -5.85 -0.92 -9.07
N SER A 64 -6.86 -1.75 -9.38
CA SER A 64 -6.64 -3.19 -9.62
C SER A 64 -5.55 -3.45 -10.67
N ARG A 65 -5.43 -2.59 -11.69
CA ARG A 65 -4.33 -2.65 -12.67
C ARG A 65 -2.97 -2.35 -12.04
N GLN A 66 -2.85 -1.29 -11.26
CA GLN A 66 -1.59 -0.95 -10.59
C GLN A 66 -1.15 -2.03 -9.62
N LEU A 67 -2.08 -2.57 -8.82
CA LEU A 67 -1.79 -3.68 -7.92
C LEU A 67 -1.31 -4.93 -8.69
N SER A 68 -1.93 -5.23 -9.83
CA SER A 68 -1.53 -6.35 -10.68
C SER A 68 -0.16 -6.14 -11.33
N MET A 69 0.19 -4.90 -11.69
CA MET A 69 1.51 -4.55 -12.24
C MET A 69 2.62 -4.61 -11.18
N LEU A 70 2.31 -4.32 -9.92
CA LEU A 70 3.25 -4.39 -8.80
C LEU A 70 3.48 -5.83 -8.33
N GLY A 71 2.50 -6.72 -8.54
CA GLY A 71 2.61 -8.14 -8.23
C GLY A 71 2.84 -8.42 -6.73
N SER A 72 3.50 -9.54 -6.43
CA SER A 72 3.92 -9.94 -5.09
C SER A 72 5.43 -9.79 -4.87
N GLY A 73 6.11 -9.03 -5.74
CA GLY A 73 7.56 -8.86 -5.68
C GLY A 73 7.99 -7.68 -4.81
N THR A 74 9.29 -7.56 -4.59
CA THR A 74 9.91 -6.36 -4.02
C THR A 74 9.74 -5.19 -4.98
N VAL A 75 9.12 -4.13 -4.50
CA VAL A 75 8.85 -2.88 -5.21
C VAL A 75 9.86 -1.83 -4.75
N ASP A 76 10.49 -1.14 -5.68
CA ASP A 76 11.29 0.05 -5.38
C ASP A 76 10.37 1.28 -5.41
N LEU A 77 9.93 1.74 -4.23
CA LEU A 77 9.00 2.88 -4.12
C LEU A 77 9.59 4.17 -4.69
N ARG A 78 10.91 4.29 -4.76
CA ARG A 78 11.58 5.46 -5.36
C ARG A 78 11.32 5.57 -6.86
N ARG A 79 10.96 4.46 -7.51
CA ARG A 79 10.71 4.40 -8.96
C ARG A 79 9.23 4.47 -9.34
N VAL A 80 8.32 4.29 -8.39
CA VAL A 80 6.89 4.22 -8.70
C VAL A 80 6.34 5.64 -8.87
N ASN A 81 6.41 6.16 -10.09
CA ASN A 81 5.90 7.48 -10.45
C ASN A 81 4.37 7.54 -10.37
N GLY A 82 3.82 8.50 -9.62
CA GLY A 82 2.38 8.81 -9.61
C GLY A 82 1.54 8.07 -8.56
N VAL A 83 2.17 7.51 -7.53
CA VAL A 83 1.48 6.91 -6.39
C VAL A 83 1.66 7.78 -5.15
N ASN A 84 0.61 7.90 -4.34
CA ASN A 84 0.55 8.85 -3.24
C ASN A 84 0.55 8.06 -1.92
N PHE A 85 1.74 7.91 -1.34
CA PHE A 85 1.99 7.02 -0.21
C PHE A 85 1.69 7.73 1.10
N ALA A 86 0.87 7.10 1.94
CA ALA A 86 0.76 7.47 3.34
C ALA A 86 1.76 6.64 4.13
N SER A 87 2.66 7.31 4.85
CA SER A 87 3.66 6.68 5.71
C SER A 87 3.25 6.82 7.17
N ALA A 88 3.27 5.74 7.93
CA ALA A 88 3.34 5.82 9.39
C ALA A 88 4.78 6.13 9.78
N GLY A 89 5.15 7.42 9.74
CA GLY A 89 6.41 7.89 10.30
C GLY A 89 6.22 8.10 11.81
N LEU A 90 7.00 7.39 12.62
CA LEU A 90 7.21 7.71 14.04
C LEU A 90 8.03 8.99 14.19
#